data_AF-A0A4U0WGM9-F1
#
_entry.id   AF-A0A4U0WGM9-F1
#
_cell.length_a   1.000
_cell.length_b   1.000
_cell.length_c   1.000
_cell.angle_alpha   90.00
_cell.angle_beta   90.00
_cell.angle_gamma   90.00
#
_symmetry.space_group_name_H-M   'P 1'
#
loop_
_entity.id
_entity.type
_entity.pdbx_description
1 polymer ?
#
loop_
_entity_poly.entity_id
_entity_poly.type
_entity_poly.pdbx_seq_one_letter_code
_entity_poly.pdbx_strand_id
1 'polypeptide(L)'
;MSTARTAEANQPFPAHPFSKNPLKSRDDVAAACASLLDPLAAGFSPGCAMVRVGGTGTRFDEAAAQIEGYARPLWGLAPLLAGDSGYKNSRLFVDGLISGTDPNGPEFWGNMEDLDQRMVESCPIGYTLAIAGKHFWDPLTEQQKTNVAKWIGSMNDKEMPNTNWLWFRVFANLGLKANGAPYSHEQIEKDMDHLDTFHRGDGWSNDGPEGYTQMDYYSGSFAIQYLQLLYSKLAASFDPKRCEEYRRRAQAYALDFVHYCAPDGHCIPFGRSLTYRFATIGFWSAFAFADVEPPKPLTWGIIK
;
A
#
# COMPACT_ATOMS: atom_id res chain seq x y z
N MET A 1 -30.48 22.55 9.87
CA MET A 1 -29.87 21.36 9.24
C MET A 1 -28.51 21.78 8.70
N SER A 2 -27.44 20.99 8.90
CA SER A 2 -26.16 21.33 8.28
C SER A 2 -26.28 21.30 6.75
N THR A 3 -25.48 22.11 6.06
CA THR A 3 -25.42 22.17 4.59
C THR A 3 -25.19 20.80 3.95
N ALA A 4 -24.50 19.88 4.63
CA ALA A 4 -24.31 18.49 4.20
C ALA A 4 -25.63 17.71 4.08
N ARG A 5 -26.56 17.83 5.05
CA ARG A 5 -27.85 17.12 4.99
C ARG A 5 -28.74 17.61 3.85
N THR A 6 -28.67 18.90 3.53
CA THR A 6 -29.41 19.47 2.38
C THR A 6 -28.81 19.01 1.05
N ALA A 7 -27.48 18.84 0.97
CA ALA A 7 -26.81 18.31 -0.22
C ALA A 7 -27.09 16.81 -0.43
N GLU A 8 -27.16 16.01 0.64
CA GLU A 8 -27.50 14.59 0.58
C GLU A 8 -28.94 14.34 0.10
N ALA A 9 -29.88 15.21 0.46
CA ALA A 9 -31.29 15.09 0.05
C ALA A 9 -31.52 15.29 -1.46
N ASN A 10 -30.56 15.91 -2.17
CA ASN A 10 -30.65 16.21 -3.60
C ASN A 10 -29.73 15.33 -4.47
N GLN A 11 -29.19 14.24 -3.92
CA GLN A 11 -28.33 13.32 -4.69
C GLN A 11 -29.18 12.52 -5.69
N PRO A 12 -28.80 12.46 -6.98
CA PRO A 12 -29.53 11.68 -8.00
C PRO A 12 -29.38 10.15 -7.80
N PHE A 13 -28.52 9.71 -6.89
CA PHE A 13 -28.24 8.32 -6.58
C PHE A 13 -28.21 8.09 -5.07
N PRO A 14 -28.50 6.87 -4.59
CA PRO A 14 -28.35 6.53 -3.18
C PRO A 14 -26.91 6.77 -2.71
N ALA A 15 -26.74 7.27 -1.47
CA ALA A 15 -25.39 7.43 -0.91
C ALA A 15 -24.67 6.07 -0.87
N HIS A 16 -23.38 6.09 -1.26
CA HIS A 16 -22.53 4.91 -1.34
C HIS A 16 -22.49 4.16 0.00
N PRO A 17 -22.46 2.80 0.03
CA PRO A 17 -22.48 2.05 1.29
C PRO A 17 -21.36 2.45 2.27
N PHE A 18 -20.16 2.77 1.76
CA PHE A 18 -19.05 3.33 2.55
C PHE A 18 -19.48 4.52 3.42
N SER A 19 -20.22 5.49 2.84
CA SER A 19 -20.65 6.71 3.54
C SER A 19 -21.71 6.45 4.62
N LYS A 20 -22.38 5.30 4.58
CA LYS A 20 -23.37 4.88 5.58
C LYS A 20 -22.80 3.92 6.62
N ASN A 21 -21.55 3.51 6.47
CA ASN A 21 -20.92 2.52 7.33
C ASN A 21 -20.57 3.14 8.70
N PRO A 22 -20.91 2.49 9.82
CA PRO A 22 -20.69 3.07 11.14
C PRO A 22 -19.23 2.96 11.64
N LEU A 23 -18.40 2.11 11.01
CA LEU A 23 -16.98 1.88 11.33
C LEU A 23 -16.72 1.57 12.81
N LYS A 24 -17.60 0.78 13.47
CA LYS A 24 -17.50 0.49 14.91
C LYS A 24 -16.86 -0.86 15.23
N SER A 25 -16.97 -1.81 14.31
CA SER A 25 -16.49 -3.17 14.46
C SER A 25 -15.53 -3.54 13.34
N ARG A 26 -14.78 -4.63 13.54
CA ARG A 26 -13.97 -5.24 12.48
C ARG A 26 -14.80 -5.54 11.24
N ASP A 27 -16.02 -6.03 11.42
CA ASP A 27 -16.91 -6.40 10.31
C ASP A 27 -17.42 -5.15 9.57
N ASP A 28 -17.66 -4.05 10.29
CA ASP A 28 -17.98 -2.75 9.67
C ASP A 28 -16.82 -2.29 8.77
N VAL A 29 -15.58 -2.35 9.25
CA VAL A 29 -14.39 -1.96 8.46
C VAL A 29 -14.22 -2.88 7.24
N ALA A 30 -14.42 -4.19 7.41
CA ALA A 30 -14.37 -5.14 6.30
C ALA A 30 -15.46 -4.86 5.26
N ALA A 31 -16.69 -4.56 5.69
CA ALA A 31 -17.79 -4.19 4.80
C ALA A 31 -17.55 -2.85 4.09
N ALA A 32 -16.95 -1.87 4.78
CA ALA A 32 -16.58 -0.59 4.19
C ALA A 32 -15.55 -0.78 3.07
N CYS A 33 -14.49 -1.54 3.33
CA CYS A 33 -13.48 -1.88 2.33
C CYS A 33 -14.08 -2.65 1.15
N ALA A 34 -14.88 -3.70 1.41
CA ALA A 34 -15.57 -4.46 0.36
C ALA A 34 -16.45 -3.56 -0.52
N SER A 35 -17.14 -2.57 0.08
CA SER A 35 -17.97 -1.63 -0.69
C SER A 35 -17.17 -0.73 -1.63
N LEU A 36 -15.89 -0.45 -1.35
CA LEU A 36 -15.00 0.29 -2.23
C LEU A 36 -14.43 -0.59 -3.35
N LEU A 37 -14.26 -1.89 -3.07
CA LEU A 37 -13.73 -2.86 -4.05
C LEU A 37 -14.81 -3.34 -5.03
N ASP A 38 -16.06 -3.47 -4.58
CA ASP A 38 -17.17 -4.03 -5.38
C ASP A 38 -17.39 -3.32 -6.74
N PRO A 39 -17.37 -1.97 -6.83
CA PRO A 39 -17.56 -1.26 -8.10
C PRO A 39 -16.47 -1.54 -9.15
N LEU A 40 -15.27 -1.99 -8.73
CA LEU A 40 -14.17 -2.26 -9.64
C LEU A 40 -14.46 -3.43 -10.59
N ALA A 41 -15.40 -4.32 -10.22
CA ALA A 41 -15.83 -5.45 -11.05
C ALA A 41 -16.20 -5.02 -12.49
N ALA A 42 -16.81 -3.84 -12.65
CA ALA A 42 -17.20 -3.31 -13.96
C ALA A 42 -16.03 -2.77 -14.79
N GLY A 43 -14.87 -2.52 -14.15
CA GLY A 43 -13.69 -1.94 -14.78
C GLY A 43 -12.64 -2.97 -15.21
N PHE A 44 -12.77 -4.24 -14.83
CA PHE A 44 -11.78 -5.27 -15.18
C PHE A 44 -11.74 -5.54 -16.69
N SER A 45 -10.52 -5.71 -17.21
CA SER A 45 -10.29 -6.27 -18.55
C SER A 45 -10.75 -7.73 -18.64
N PRO A 46 -10.92 -8.31 -19.85
CA PRO A 46 -11.35 -9.70 -20.02
C PRO A 46 -10.51 -10.74 -19.25
N GLY A 47 -9.18 -10.56 -19.20
CA GLY A 47 -8.24 -11.38 -18.42
C GLY A 47 -8.01 -10.86 -17.00
N CYS A 48 -8.72 -9.82 -16.59
CA CYS A 48 -8.65 -9.14 -15.30
C CYS A 48 -7.31 -8.47 -14.95
N ALA A 49 -6.34 -8.40 -15.87
CA ALA A 49 -5.02 -7.83 -15.59
C ALA A 49 -5.06 -6.31 -15.36
N MET A 50 -6.11 -5.64 -15.84
CA MET A 50 -6.24 -4.19 -15.82
C MET A 50 -7.59 -3.79 -15.24
N VAL A 51 -7.65 -2.66 -14.53
CA VAL A 51 -8.90 -2.10 -14.02
C VAL A 51 -9.02 -0.64 -14.43
N ARG A 52 -10.05 -0.33 -15.23
CA ARG A 52 -10.36 1.02 -15.68
C ARG A 52 -11.47 1.65 -14.85
N VAL A 53 -11.12 2.65 -14.04
CA VAL A 53 -12.07 3.34 -13.13
C VAL A 53 -12.63 4.64 -13.73
N GLY A 54 -12.23 5.00 -14.95
CA GLY A 54 -12.76 6.18 -15.67
C GLY A 54 -11.92 6.59 -16.88
N GLY A 55 -12.12 7.83 -17.33
CA GLY A 55 -11.26 8.51 -18.32
C GLY A 55 -10.32 9.47 -17.60
N THR A 56 -9.08 9.05 -17.37
CA THR A 56 -8.03 9.85 -16.71
C THR A 56 -6.80 9.94 -17.60
N GLY A 57 -5.93 10.92 -17.36
CA GLY A 57 -4.67 11.08 -18.08
C GLY A 57 -3.48 11.03 -17.12
N THR A 58 -2.36 10.50 -17.58
CA THR A 58 -1.11 10.40 -16.82
C THR A 58 0.09 10.60 -17.75
N ARG A 59 1.30 10.72 -17.18
CA ARG A 59 2.55 10.91 -17.93
C ARG A 59 3.16 9.62 -18.49
N PHE A 60 2.69 8.46 -18.03
CA PHE A 60 3.16 7.13 -18.44
C PHE A 60 2.16 6.45 -19.39
N ASP A 61 2.54 5.29 -19.93
CA ASP A 61 1.72 4.58 -20.91
C ASP A 61 0.40 4.05 -20.33
N GLU A 62 -0.56 3.78 -21.20
CA GLU A 62 -1.92 3.36 -20.80
C GLU A 62 -1.91 2.03 -20.04
N ALA A 63 -1.01 1.10 -20.36
CA ALA A 63 -0.92 -0.16 -19.62
C ALA A 63 -0.44 0.10 -18.19
N ALA A 64 0.62 0.91 -18.02
CA ALA A 64 1.05 1.36 -16.69
C ALA A 64 -0.06 2.07 -15.90
N ALA A 65 -0.88 2.88 -16.56
CA ALA A 65 -2.04 3.54 -15.95
C ALA A 65 -3.11 2.57 -15.46
N GLN A 66 -3.40 1.53 -16.24
CA GLN A 66 -4.43 0.57 -15.88
C GLN A 66 -3.94 -0.47 -14.86
N ILE A 67 -2.63 -0.72 -14.77
CA ILE A 67 -2.03 -1.51 -13.70
C ILE A 67 -2.23 -0.83 -12.35
N GLU A 68 -2.15 0.51 -12.28
CA GLU A 68 -2.46 1.25 -11.05
C GLU A 68 -3.88 0.93 -10.55
N GLY A 69 -4.86 0.89 -11.46
CA GLY A 69 -6.23 0.52 -11.13
C GLY A 69 -6.37 -0.90 -10.57
N TYR A 70 -5.51 -1.83 -11.02
CA TYR A 70 -5.46 -3.21 -10.50
C TYR A 70 -4.72 -3.29 -9.14
N ALA A 71 -3.55 -2.64 -9.04
CA ALA A 71 -2.60 -2.84 -7.95
C ALA A 71 -2.94 -2.02 -6.70
N ARG A 72 -3.42 -0.78 -6.84
CA ARG A 72 -3.74 0.08 -5.69
C ARG A 72 -4.85 -0.46 -4.78
N PRO A 73 -5.93 -1.08 -5.29
CA PRO A 73 -6.92 -1.75 -4.44
C PRO A 73 -6.36 -2.85 -3.54
N LEU A 74 -5.19 -3.42 -3.88
CA LEU A 74 -4.58 -4.48 -3.08
C LEU A 74 -4.20 -4.03 -1.67
N TRP A 75 -3.95 -2.74 -1.45
CA TRP A 75 -3.73 -2.19 -0.10
C TRP A 75 -4.92 -2.43 0.85
N GLY A 76 -6.15 -2.49 0.31
CA GLY A 76 -7.34 -2.86 1.06
C GLY A 76 -7.64 -4.36 1.00
N LEU A 77 -7.52 -4.98 -0.17
CA LEU A 77 -7.86 -6.39 -0.37
C LEU A 77 -6.94 -7.35 0.39
N ALA A 78 -5.62 -7.10 0.42
CA ALA A 78 -4.69 -8.04 1.04
C ALA A 78 -4.92 -8.21 2.56
N PRO A 79 -5.05 -7.14 3.38
CA PRO A 79 -5.40 -7.26 4.79
C PRO A 79 -6.78 -7.89 5.01
N LEU A 80 -7.73 -7.62 4.12
CA LEU A 80 -9.09 -8.15 4.18
C LEU A 80 -9.08 -9.70 4.04
N LEU A 81 -8.27 -10.22 3.11
CA LEU A 81 -8.08 -11.66 2.92
C LEU A 81 -7.22 -12.28 4.02
N ALA A 82 -6.11 -11.64 4.41
CA ALA A 82 -5.27 -12.10 5.51
C ALA A 82 -6.04 -12.17 6.85
N GLY A 83 -7.09 -11.36 6.98
CA GLY A 83 -8.03 -11.41 8.09
C GLY A 83 -9.20 -12.38 7.90
N ASP A 84 -9.27 -13.20 6.86
CA ASP A 84 -10.35 -14.18 6.61
C ASP A 84 -11.76 -13.58 6.39
N SER A 85 -11.89 -12.40 5.76
CA SER A 85 -13.22 -11.78 5.54
C SER A 85 -14.13 -12.51 4.52
N GLY A 86 -13.60 -13.47 3.75
CA GLY A 86 -14.33 -14.16 2.69
C GLY A 86 -14.76 -13.29 1.49
N TYR A 87 -13.99 -12.25 1.13
CA TYR A 87 -14.35 -11.35 0.02
C TYR A 87 -14.56 -12.07 -1.32
N LYS A 88 -15.77 -11.90 -1.88
CA LYS A 88 -16.31 -12.68 -3.01
C LYS A 88 -15.54 -12.52 -4.33
N ASN A 89 -14.99 -11.34 -4.59
CA ASN A 89 -14.37 -11.01 -5.87
C ASN A 89 -12.84 -11.15 -5.87
N SER A 90 -12.26 -11.79 -4.85
CA SER A 90 -10.80 -11.99 -4.74
C SER A 90 -10.22 -12.73 -5.96
N ARG A 91 -11.00 -13.64 -6.56
CA ARG A 91 -10.57 -14.39 -7.75
C ARG A 91 -10.24 -13.50 -8.95
N LEU A 92 -10.95 -12.38 -9.15
CA LEU A 92 -10.67 -11.44 -10.24
C LEU A 92 -9.24 -10.89 -10.15
N PHE A 93 -8.77 -10.62 -8.93
CA PHE A 93 -7.42 -10.13 -8.71
C PHE A 93 -6.37 -11.22 -8.92
N VAL A 94 -6.65 -12.47 -8.52
CA VAL A 94 -5.74 -13.60 -8.79
C VAL A 94 -5.62 -13.85 -10.30
N ASP A 95 -6.73 -13.83 -11.03
CA ASP A 95 -6.74 -13.96 -12.49
C ASP A 95 -5.99 -12.79 -13.16
N GLY A 96 -6.14 -11.58 -12.61
CA GLY A 96 -5.39 -10.41 -13.07
C GLY A 96 -3.89 -10.52 -12.88
N LEU A 97 -3.43 -11.04 -11.73
CA LEU A 97 -2.00 -11.31 -11.50
C LEU A 97 -1.46 -12.33 -12.51
N ILE A 98 -2.22 -13.39 -12.79
CA ILE A 98 -1.85 -14.43 -13.75
C ILE A 98 -1.72 -13.84 -15.15
N SER A 99 -2.76 -13.17 -15.63
CA SER A 99 -2.81 -12.60 -16.99
C SER A 99 -1.78 -11.49 -17.18
N GLY A 100 -1.63 -10.62 -16.17
CA GLY A 100 -0.70 -9.49 -16.21
C GLY A 100 0.77 -9.87 -16.21
N THR A 101 1.11 -11.03 -15.65
CA THR A 101 2.50 -11.51 -15.58
C THR A 101 2.85 -12.56 -16.64
N ASP A 102 1.89 -13.01 -17.47
CA ASP A 102 2.16 -13.95 -18.57
C ASP A 102 2.80 -13.22 -19.77
N PRO A 103 4.08 -13.44 -20.08
CA PRO A 103 4.76 -12.74 -21.18
C PRO A 103 4.22 -13.08 -22.57
N ASN A 104 3.46 -14.17 -22.72
CA ASN A 104 2.84 -14.56 -23.99
C ASN A 104 1.35 -14.15 -24.05
N GLY A 105 0.81 -13.62 -22.96
CA GLY A 105 -0.59 -13.26 -22.82
C GLY A 105 -0.93 -11.93 -23.51
N PRO A 106 -2.17 -11.76 -23.98
CA PRO A 106 -2.62 -10.51 -24.61
C PRO A 106 -2.74 -9.34 -23.62
N GLU A 107 -2.79 -9.61 -22.31
CA GLU A 107 -2.86 -8.61 -21.25
C GLU A 107 -1.56 -8.50 -20.44
N PHE A 108 -0.44 -8.97 -20.99
CA PHE A 108 0.86 -8.83 -20.36
C PHE A 108 1.12 -7.35 -20.03
N TRP A 109 1.53 -7.08 -18.79
CA TRP A 109 1.79 -5.72 -18.32
C TRP A 109 2.97 -5.04 -19.01
N GLY A 110 3.83 -5.80 -19.69
CA GLY A 110 5.07 -5.32 -20.29
C GLY A 110 6.26 -5.54 -19.36
N ASN A 111 7.45 -5.37 -19.93
CA ASN A 111 8.70 -5.46 -19.19
C ASN A 111 8.97 -4.13 -18.48
N MET A 112 9.54 -4.21 -17.26
CA MET A 112 9.94 -3.00 -16.54
C MET A 112 11.22 -2.40 -17.13
N GLU A 113 11.23 -1.08 -17.28
CA GLU A 113 12.42 -0.30 -17.63
C GLU A 113 12.97 0.47 -16.41
N ASP A 114 14.09 1.17 -16.60
CA ASP A 114 14.61 2.08 -15.57
C ASP A 114 13.58 3.19 -15.30
N LEU A 115 13.35 3.49 -14.02
CA LEU A 115 12.42 4.55 -13.57
C LEU A 115 10.95 4.34 -14.04
N ASP A 116 10.52 3.08 -14.19
CA ASP A 116 9.20 2.70 -14.71
C ASP A 116 8.11 2.65 -13.62
N GLN A 117 6.91 3.13 -13.94
CA GLN A 117 5.74 3.09 -13.05
C GLN A 117 5.36 1.66 -12.60
N ARG A 118 5.58 0.63 -13.41
CA ARG A 118 5.34 -0.79 -13.06
C ARG A 118 6.11 -1.22 -11.81
N MET A 119 7.26 -0.60 -11.57
CA MET A 119 8.05 -0.81 -10.35
C MET A 119 7.30 -0.32 -9.11
N VAL A 120 6.59 0.80 -9.22
CA VAL A 120 5.77 1.36 -8.15
C VAL A 120 4.64 0.41 -7.78
N GLU A 121 3.93 -0.09 -8.80
CA GLU A 121 2.79 -0.98 -8.62
C GLU A 121 3.19 -2.38 -8.11
N SER A 122 4.49 -2.72 -8.16
CA SER A 122 4.99 -3.96 -7.58
C SER A 122 5.03 -3.96 -6.06
N CYS A 123 5.02 -2.79 -5.41
CA CYS A 123 4.96 -2.69 -3.95
C CYS A 123 3.69 -3.31 -3.36
N PRO A 124 2.46 -2.88 -3.74
CA PRO A 124 1.24 -3.50 -3.24
C PRO A 124 1.13 -4.99 -3.63
N ILE A 125 1.64 -5.40 -4.79
CA ILE A 125 1.69 -6.82 -5.19
C ILE A 125 2.59 -7.60 -4.24
N GLY A 126 3.81 -7.12 -3.98
CA GLY A 126 4.75 -7.75 -3.05
C GLY A 126 4.20 -7.84 -1.63
N TYR A 127 3.59 -6.76 -1.13
CA TYR A 127 2.89 -6.77 0.16
C TYR A 127 1.77 -7.83 0.19
N THR A 128 0.96 -7.91 -0.86
CA THR A 128 -0.13 -8.89 -0.99
C THR A 128 0.39 -10.32 -0.94
N LEU A 129 1.46 -10.61 -1.68
CA LEU A 129 2.10 -11.92 -1.65
C LEU A 129 2.62 -12.26 -0.24
N ALA A 130 3.15 -11.27 0.48
CA ALA A 130 3.70 -11.47 1.82
C ALA A 130 2.63 -11.81 2.87
N ILE A 131 1.46 -11.15 2.84
CA ILE A 131 0.44 -11.32 3.89
C ILE A 131 -0.75 -12.20 3.48
N ALA A 132 -1.00 -12.34 2.18
CA ALA A 132 -2.14 -13.08 1.62
C ALA A 132 -1.70 -14.16 0.61
N GLY A 133 -0.48 -14.70 0.77
CA GLY A 133 0.08 -15.75 -0.11
C GLY A 133 -0.82 -16.98 -0.26
N LYS A 134 -1.54 -17.38 0.79
CA LYS A 134 -2.54 -18.47 0.71
C LYS A 134 -3.63 -18.25 -0.36
N HIS A 135 -3.95 -16.99 -0.65
CA HIS A 135 -4.98 -16.62 -1.62
C HIS A 135 -4.40 -16.26 -2.99
N PHE A 136 -3.21 -15.66 -3.02
CA PHE A 136 -2.60 -15.13 -4.26
C PHE A 136 -1.50 -15.99 -4.85
N TRP A 137 -0.82 -16.81 -4.04
CA TRP A 137 0.34 -17.61 -4.46
C TRP A 137 0.05 -19.10 -4.49
N ASP A 138 -0.52 -19.65 -3.42
CA ASP A 138 -0.79 -21.09 -3.31
C ASP A 138 -1.69 -21.64 -4.44
N PRO A 139 -2.72 -20.91 -4.92
CA PRO A 139 -3.56 -21.39 -6.01
C PRO A 139 -2.90 -21.37 -7.40
N LEU A 140 -1.70 -20.78 -7.52
CA LEU A 140 -1.00 -20.66 -8.80
C LEU A 140 -0.35 -21.99 -9.20
N THR A 141 -0.34 -22.27 -10.49
CA THR A 141 0.49 -23.33 -11.08
C THR A 141 1.98 -22.95 -11.02
N GLU A 142 2.88 -23.92 -11.15
CA GLU A 142 4.33 -23.67 -11.12
C GLU A 142 4.79 -22.71 -12.23
N GLN A 143 4.17 -22.78 -13.42
CA GLN A 143 4.44 -21.83 -14.50
C GLN A 143 3.99 -20.40 -14.13
N GLN A 144 2.82 -20.25 -13.51
CA GLN A 144 2.31 -18.95 -13.07
C GLN A 144 3.18 -18.35 -11.96
N LYS A 145 3.60 -19.16 -10.97
CA LYS A 145 4.56 -18.75 -9.94
C LYS A 145 5.87 -18.27 -10.56
N THR A 146 6.37 -18.98 -11.57
CA THR A 146 7.57 -18.62 -12.31
C THR A 146 7.41 -17.28 -13.04
N ASN A 147 6.26 -17.07 -13.70
CA ASN A 147 5.95 -15.82 -14.39
C ASN A 147 5.89 -14.63 -13.41
N VAL A 148 5.17 -14.77 -12.30
CA VAL A 148 5.06 -13.75 -11.25
C VAL A 148 6.44 -13.44 -10.65
N ALA A 149 7.20 -14.46 -10.29
CA ALA A 149 8.54 -14.29 -9.73
C ALA A 149 9.49 -13.59 -10.70
N LYS A 150 9.45 -13.95 -11.99
CA LYS A 150 10.27 -13.32 -13.02
C LYS A 150 9.88 -11.86 -13.24
N TRP A 151 8.58 -11.56 -13.32
CA TRP A 151 8.10 -10.20 -13.54
C TRP A 151 8.45 -9.28 -12.37
N ILE A 152 8.14 -9.70 -11.13
CA ILE A 152 8.48 -8.93 -9.92
C ILE A 152 10.01 -8.82 -9.74
N GLY A 153 10.73 -9.92 -9.95
CA GLY A 153 12.20 -9.94 -9.80
C GLY A 153 12.94 -9.10 -10.84
N SER A 154 12.30 -8.77 -11.97
CA SER A 154 12.93 -8.03 -13.07
C SER A 154 13.30 -6.58 -12.74
N MET A 155 12.86 -6.04 -11.61
CA MET A 155 13.26 -4.69 -11.16
C MET A 155 14.60 -4.65 -10.41
N ASN A 156 15.16 -5.80 -10.03
CA ASN A 156 16.31 -5.86 -9.12
C ASN A 156 17.59 -5.27 -9.73
N ASP A 157 17.73 -5.31 -11.05
CA ASP A 157 18.87 -4.77 -11.79
C ASP A 157 18.60 -3.38 -12.40
N LYS A 158 17.43 -2.79 -12.12
CA LYS A 158 16.99 -1.52 -12.72
C LYS A 158 17.23 -0.31 -11.82
N GLU A 159 17.41 0.84 -12.44
CA GLU A 159 17.51 2.12 -11.75
C GLU A 159 16.16 2.50 -11.14
N MET A 160 16.19 2.90 -9.87
CA MET A 160 15.04 3.45 -9.15
C MET A 160 15.35 4.91 -8.80
N PRO A 161 14.35 5.80 -8.81
CA PRO A 161 14.48 7.10 -8.18
C PRO A 161 15.01 6.98 -6.74
N ASN A 162 15.91 7.88 -6.38
CA ASN A 162 16.49 7.96 -5.04
C ASN A 162 15.49 8.59 -4.04
N THR A 163 14.37 7.91 -3.83
CA THR A 163 13.23 8.33 -3.00
C THR A 163 12.59 7.10 -2.35
N ASN A 164 11.36 7.23 -1.86
CA ASN A 164 10.51 6.11 -1.45
C ASN A 164 10.39 4.95 -2.46
N TRP A 165 10.77 5.12 -3.73
CA TRP A 165 10.72 4.04 -4.72
C TRP A 165 11.54 2.81 -4.33
N LEU A 166 12.60 3.00 -3.55
CA LEU A 166 13.40 1.90 -3.03
C LEU A 166 12.58 0.96 -2.13
N TRP A 167 11.59 1.47 -1.40
CA TRP A 167 10.66 0.61 -0.65
C TRP A 167 9.87 -0.31 -1.56
N PHE A 168 9.53 0.13 -2.77
CA PHE A 168 8.72 -0.68 -3.68
C PHE A 168 9.47 -1.94 -4.10
N ARG A 169 10.78 -1.81 -4.35
CA ARG A 169 11.68 -2.95 -4.60
C ARG A 169 11.87 -3.84 -3.39
N VAL A 170 11.96 -3.25 -2.19
CA VAL A 170 12.02 -4.01 -0.94
C VAL A 170 10.78 -4.89 -0.78
N PHE A 171 9.58 -4.32 -0.88
CA PHE A 171 8.33 -5.06 -0.68
C PHE A 171 8.08 -6.11 -1.77
N ALA A 172 8.46 -5.82 -3.01
CA ALA A 172 8.50 -6.81 -4.08
C ALA A 172 9.30 -8.07 -3.67
N ASN A 173 10.53 -7.89 -3.19
CA ASN A 173 11.37 -9.01 -2.75
C ASN A 173 10.86 -9.67 -1.45
N LEU A 174 10.26 -8.92 -0.52
CA LEU A 174 9.63 -9.49 0.67
C LEU A 174 8.48 -10.44 0.30
N GLY A 175 7.66 -10.07 -0.68
CA GLY A 175 6.60 -10.92 -1.22
C GLY A 175 7.13 -12.22 -1.80
N LEU A 176 8.18 -12.16 -2.62
CA LEU A 176 8.84 -13.34 -3.18
C LEU A 176 9.43 -14.22 -2.08
N LYS A 177 10.14 -13.61 -1.12
CA LYS A 177 10.74 -14.30 0.03
C LYS A 177 9.69 -15.06 0.86
N ALA A 178 8.57 -14.42 1.17
CA ALA A 178 7.51 -15.01 2.00
C ALA A 178 6.92 -16.29 1.39
N ASN A 179 7.02 -16.45 0.06
CA ASN A 179 6.48 -17.57 -0.69
C ASN A 179 7.55 -18.55 -1.19
N GLY A 180 8.80 -18.40 -0.73
CA GLY A 180 9.92 -19.27 -1.13
C GLY A 180 10.34 -19.12 -2.60
N ALA A 181 9.90 -18.07 -3.28
CA ALA A 181 10.32 -17.78 -4.66
C ALA A 181 11.73 -17.18 -4.71
N PRO A 182 12.42 -17.23 -5.86
CA PRO A 182 13.70 -16.54 -6.03
C PRO A 182 13.55 -15.04 -5.74
N TYR A 183 14.40 -14.51 -4.86
CA TYR A 183 14.42 -13.09 -4.48
C TYR A 183 15.87 -12.64 -4.25
N SER A 184 16.12 -11.33 -4.26
CA SER A 184 17.44 -10.78 -3.96
C SER A 184 17.51 -10.26 -2.52
N HIS A 185 18.20 -11.00 -1.66
CA HIS A 185 18.47 -10.55 -0.29
C HIS A 185 19.45 -9.37 -0.27
N GLU A 186 20.50 -9.45 -1.09
CA GLU A 186 21.49 -8.37 -1.24
C GLU A 186 20.84 -7.05 -1.64
N GLN A 187 19.86 -7.09 -2.55
CA GLN A 187 19.16 -5.89 -2.99
C GLN A 187 18.25 -5.33 -1.89
N ILE A 188 17.61 -6.19 -1.08
CA ILE A 188 16.90 -5.73 0.13
C ILE A 188 17.89 -4.99 1.05
N GLU A 189 19.01 -5.61 1.40
CA GLU A 189 19.98 -5.00 2.33
C GLU A 189 20.49 -3.65 1.81
N LYS A 190 20.90 -3.59 0.54
CA LYS A 190 21.37 -2.36 -0.11
C LYS A 190 20.33 -1.24 -0.07
N ASP A 191 19.08 -1.53 -0.41
CA ASP A 191 18.02 -0.52 -0.38
C ASP A 191 17.68 -0.09 1.03
N MET A 192 17.63 -1.02 2.00
CA MET A 192 17.34 -0.72 3.39
C MET A 192 18.43 0.15 4.04
N ASP A 193 19.70 -0.18 3.80
CA ASP A 193 20.83 0.62 4.29
C ASP A 193 20.78 2.05 3.73
N HIS A 194 20.41 2.20 2.46
CA HIS A 194 20.25 3.52 1.85
C HIS A 194 19.01 4.26 2.36
N LEU A 195 17.86 3.59 2.49
CA LEU A 195 16.63 4.15 3.04
C LEU A 195 16.80 4.63 4.49
N ASP A 196 17.66 3.98 5.28
CA ASP A 196 17.97 4.41 6.65
C ASP A 196 18.65 5.80 6.67
N THR A 197 19.33 6.20 5.60
CA THR A 197 19.93 7.55 5.47
C THR A 197 18.88 8.66 5.36
N PHE A 198 17.62 8.32 5.10
CA PHE A 198 16.52 9.28 5.01
C PHE A 198 15.95 9.65 6.39
N HIS A 199 16.45 9.05 7.48
CA HIS A 199 16.03 9.45 8.82
C HIS A 199 16.60 10.84 9.20
N ARG A 200 15.79 11.66 9.88
CA ARG A 200 16.14 13.04 10.27
C ARG A 200 16.09 13.28 11.79
N GLY A 201 15.80 12.26 12.58
CA GLY A 201 15.65 12.37 14.03
C GLY A 201 14.19 12.42 14.47
N ASP A 202 13.96 12.17 15.76
CA ASP A 202 12.65 12.27 16.43
C ASP A 202 11.50 11.53 15.71
N GLY A 203 11.83 10.41 15.06
CA GLY A 203 10.90 9.62 14.28
C GLY A 203 10.67 10.12 12.85
N TRP A 204 11.12 11.32 12.48
CA TRP A 204 10.89 11.89 11.14
C TRP A 204 11.84 11.35 10.07
N SER A 205 11.34 11.22 8.85
CA SER A 205 12.11 10.86 7.65
C SER A 205 11.70 11.74 6.48
N ASN A 206 12.67 12.07 5.63
CA ASN A 206 12.40 12.73 4.36
C ASN A 206 12.16 11.69 3.25
N ASP A 207 11.59 12.15 2.15
CA ASP A 207 11.43 11.36 0.92
C ASP A 207 12.59 11.64 -0.04
N GLY A 208 13.79 11.12 0.27
CA GLY A 208 15.00 11.30 -0.53
C GLY A 208 16.27 11.52 0.29
N PRO A 209 17.43 11.73 -0.36
CA PRO A 209 18.72 11.89 0.33
C PRO A 209 18.87 13.23 1.07
N GLU A 210 20.04 13.48 1.63
CA GLU A 210 20.39 14.77 2.25
C GLU A 210 20.07 15.95 1.32
N GLY A 211 19.55 17.04 1.88
CA GLY A 211 19.07 18.22 1.14
C GLY A 211 17.57 18.21 0.81
N TYR A 212 16.90 17.05 0.83
CA TYR A 212 15.45 16.97 0.72
C TYR A 212 14.80 17.20 2.10
N THR A 213 13.91 18.19 2.22
CA THR A 213 13.25 18.58 3.50
C THR A 213 11.77 18.20 3.56
N GLN A 214 11.44 17.19 2.78
CA GLN A 214 10.10 16.78 2.42
C GLN A 214 9.47 15.89 3.52
N MET A 215 9.05 16.53 4.62
CA MET A 215 8.42 15.92 5.80
C MET A 215 6.95 16.34 5.85
N ASP A 216 6.09 15.61 5.15
CA ASP A 216 4.67 15.94 4.96
C ASP A 216 3.77 14.70 5.12
N TYR A 217 2.46 14.84 4.87
CA TYR A 217 1.52 13.71 4.95
C TYR A 217 1.90 12.54 4.02
N TYR A 218 2.60 12.80 2.91
CA TYR A 218 2.99 11.72 2.02
C TYR A 218 4.08 10.87 2.69
N SER A 219 5.19 11.47 3.10
CA SER A 219 6.27 10.74 3.77
C SER A 219 5.86 10.19 5.14
N GLY A 220 5.10 10.96 5.91
CA GLY A 220 4.70 10.63 7.28
C GLY A 220 3.49 9.69 7.40
N SER A 221 2.51 9.73 6.48
CA SER A 221 1.24 9.01 6.68
C SER A 221 0.98 7.87 5.70
N PHE A 222 1.63 7.87 4.53
CA PHE A 222 1.25 6.97 3.43
C PHE A 222 2.44 6.29 2.73
N ALA A 223 3.64 6.86 2.79
CA ALA A 223 4.84 6.31 2.14
C ALA A 223 5.88 5.82 3.15
N ILE A 224 6.74 6.70 3.68
CA ILE A 224 7.95 6.28 4.40
C ILE A 224 7.62 5.62 5.75
N GLN A 225 6.94 6.33 6.66
CA GLN A 225 6.60 5.78 7.98
C GLN A 225 5.70 4.55 7.88
N TYR A 226 4.73 4.62 6.95
CA TYR A 226 3.81 3.53 6.66
C TYR A 226 4.56 2.25 6.26
N LEU A 227 5.49 2.36 5.30
CA LEU A 227 6.26 1.23 4.80
C LEU A 227 7.30 0.74 5.81
N GLN A 228 7.89 1.62 6.64
CA GLN A 228 8.75 1.21 7.77
C GLN A 228 7.99 0.30 8.76
N LEU A 229 6.75 0.68 9.10
CA LEU A 229 5.92 -0.11 10.01
C LEU A 229 5.54 -1.45 9.41
N LEU A 230 5.08 -1.49 8.16
CA LEU A 230 4.79 -2.74 7.46
C LEU A 230 6.04 -3.63 7.38
N TYR A 231 7.20 -3.06 7.05
CA TYR A 231 8.48 -3.78 7.02
C TYR A 231 8.80 -4.39 8.38
N SER A 232 8.63 -3.62 9.47
CA SER A 232 8.94 -4.06 10.83
C SER A 232 8.18 -5.32 11.24
N LYS A 233 6.98 -5.53 10.69
CA LYS A 233 6.16 -6.73 10.90
C LYS A 233 6.63 -7.90 10.04
N LEU A 234 6.92 -7.65 8.76
CA LEU A 234 7.27 -8.69 7.77
C LEU A 234 8.71 -9.20 7.91
N ALA A 235 9.63 -8.34 8.36
CA ALA A 235 11.06 -8.64 8.40
C ALA A 235 11.58 -9.05 9.78
N ALA A 236 10.73 -9.08 10.81
CA ALA A 236 11.12 -9.32 12.21
C ALA A 236 11.95 -10.60 12.43
N SER A 237 11.76 -11.63 11.59
CA SER A 237 12.48 -12.90 11.71
C SER A 237 13.92 -12.88 11.20
N PHE A 238 14.29 -11.92 10.34
CA PHE A 238 15.62 -11.86 9.72
C PHE A 238 16.31 -10.49 9.85
N ASP A 239 15.58 -9.43 10.19
CA ASP A 239 16.14 -8.11 10.47
C ASP A 239 15.54 -7.48 11.75
N PRO A 240 15.65 -8.17 12.90
CA PRO A 240 14.98 -7.75 14.14
C PRO A 240 15.44 -6.37 14.64
N LYS A 241 16.73 -6.03 14.47
CA LYS A 241 17.28 -4.76 14.97
C LYS A 241 16.67 -3.55 14.25
N ARG A 242 16.60 -3.59 12.92
CA ARG A 242 15.97 -2.51 12.15
C ARG A 242 14.47 -2.44 12.42
N CYS A 243 13.82 -3.60 12.56
CA CYS A 243 12.40 -3.68 12.90
C CYS A 243 12.08 -3.04 14.27
N GLU A 244 12.89 -3.29 15.29
CA GLU A 244 12.76 -2.64 16.61
C GLU A 244 12.97 -1.12 16.52
N GLU A 245 13.99 -0.69 15.78
CA GLU A 245 14.29 0.72 15.58
C GLU A 245 13.17 1.47 14.84
N TYR A 246 12.56 0.88 13.81
CA TYR A 246 11.42 1.47 13.10
C TYR A 246 10.19 1.61 14.00
N ARG A 247 9.92 0.62 14.86
CA ARG A 247 8.83 0.73 15.85
C ARG A 247 9.09 1.84 16.86
N ARG A 248 10.34 1.99 17.32
CA ARG A 248 10.76 3.11 18.18
C ARG A 248 10.60 4.47 17.49
N ARG A 249 11.00 4.58 16.22
CA ARG A 249 10.84 5.81 15.41
C ARG A 249 9.36 6.16 15.25
N ALA A 250 8.51 5.18 14.97
CA ALA A 250 7.07 5.39 14.86
C ALA A 250 6.44 5.89 16.17
N GLN A 251 6.91 5.41 17.34
CA GLN A 251 6.49 5.94 18.63
C GLN A 251 6.86 7.42 18.78
N ALA A 252 8.11 7.80 18.46
CA ALA A 252 8.53 9.20 18.50
C ALA A 252 7.70 10.07 17.55
N TYR A 253 7.51 9.62 16.31
CA TYR A 253 6.69 10.31 15.31
C TYR A 253 5.23 10.49 15.75
N ALA A 254 4.63 9.48 16.40
CA ALA A 254 3.25 9.54 16.88
C ALA A 254 2.99 10.68 17.87
N LEU A 255 3.98 11.02 18.70
CA LEU A 255 3.89 12.12 19.67
C LEU A 255 3.74 13.49 19.00
N ASP A 256 4.33 13.67 17.81
CA ASP A 256 4.17 14.89 17.03
C ASP A 256 2.93 14.82 16.13
N PHE A 257 2.74 13.69 15.46
CA PHE A 257 1.72 13.54 14.42
C PHE A 257 0.29 13.65 14.95
N VAL A 258 0.04 13.27 16.21
CA VAL A 258 -1.28 13.44 16.84
C VAL A 258 -1.76 14.90 16.83
N HIS A 259 -0.84 15.88 16.85
CA HIS A 259 -1.16 17.30 16.86
C HIS A 259 -1.57 17.84 15.48
N TYR A 260 -1.50 17.02 14.43
CA TYR A 260 -1.96 17.40 13.09
C TYR A 260 -3.47 17.26 12.95
N CYS A 261 -4.13 16.60 13.91
CA CYS A 261 -5.56 16.38 13.95
C CYS A 261 -6.19 17.22 15.07
N ALA A 262 -7.24 17.97 14.72
CA ALA A 262 -8.10 18.62 15.68
C ALA A 262 -9.00 17.59 16.42
N PRO A 263 -9.55 17.92 17.61
CA PRO A 263 -10.42 17.02 18.36
C PRO A 263 -11.69 16.56 17.63
N ASP A 264 -12.09 17.26 16.57
CA ASP A 264 -13.23 16.93 15.71
C ASP A 264 -12.84 16.10 14.46
N GLY A 265 -11.57 15.67 14.38
CA GLY A 265 -11.05 14.83 13.30
C GLY A 265 -10.51 15.60 12.09
N HIS A 266 -10.61 16.94 12.08
CA HIS A 266 -10.05 17.73 10.99
C HIS A 266 -8.52 17.74 11.02
N CYS A 267 -7.89 17.37 9.90
CA CYS A 267 -6.45 17.47 9.74
C CYS A 267 -6.06 18.89 9.24
N ILE A 268 -4.94 19.43 9.74
CA ILE A 268 -4.40 20.71 9.27
C ILE A 268 -4.04 20.63 7.76
N PRO A 269 -4.21 21.72 6.99
CA PRO A 269 -3.84 21.75 5.57
C PRO A 269 -2.33 21.97 5.41
N PHE A 270 -1.55 20.90 5.56
CA PHE A 270 -0.09 20.92 5.51
C PHE A 270 0.46 19.97 4.44
N GLY A 271 1.67 20.27 3.94
CA GLY A 271 2.43 19.35 3.10
C GLY A 271 2.22 19.50 1.59
N ARG A 272 2.90 18.63 0.81
CA ARG A 272 2.69 18.56 -0.63
C ARG A 272 1.31 17.98 -0.94
N SER A 273 0.71 18.43 -2.04
CA SER A 273 -0.55 17.90 -2.56
C SER A 273 -1.58 17.66 -1.46
N LEU A 274 -2.30 18.73 -1.08
CA LEU A 274 -3.21 18.76 0.08
C LEU A 274 -4.23 17.62 0.12
N THR A 275 -4.49 16.97 -1.01
CA THR A 275 -5.30 15.75 -1.08
C THR A 275 -4.81 14.67 -0.11
N TYR A 276 -3.50 14.47 0.08
CA TYR A 276 -2.97 13.42 0.97
C TYR A 276 -3.43 13.50 2.43
N ARG A 277 -4.02 14.61 2.87
CA ARG A 277 -4.70 14.69 4.17
C ARG A 277 -5.80 13.63 4.36
N PHE A 278 -6.34 13.04 3.29
CA PHE A 278 -7.30 11.93 3.41
C PHE A 278 -6.64 10.62 3.88
N ALA A 279 -5.32 10.48 3.73
CA ALA A 279 -4.57 9.26 3.97
C ALA A 279 -3.87 9.22 5.35
N THR A 280 -4.14 10.19 6.23
CA THR A 280 -3.52 10.28 7.57
C THR A 280 -3.75 9.04 8.43
N ILE A 281 -4.88 8.37 8.24
CA ILE A 281 -5.24 7.11 8.91
C ILE A 281 -4.31 5.94 8.53
N GLY A 282 -3.58 6.05 7.41
CA GLY A 282 -2.65 5.02 6.94
C GLY A 282 -1.59 4.68 7.98
N PHE A 283 -0.89 5.70 8.50
CA PHE A 283 0.12 5.54 9.55
C PHE A 283 -0.44 4.82 10.78
N TRP A 284 -1.57 5.29 11.30
CA TRP A 284 -2.22 4.73 12.47
C TRP A 284 -2.67 3.28 12.27
N SER A 285 -3.13 2.93 11.06
CA SER A 285 -3.48 1.57 10.69
C SER A 285 -2.24 0.66 10.64
N ALA A 286 -1.14 1.14 10.07
CA ALA A 286 0.13 0.41 10.06
C ALA A 286 0.75 0.27 11.45
N PHE A 287 0.54 1.27 12.33
CA PHE A 287 1.01 1.26 13.71
C PHE A 287 0.36 0.11 14.50
N ALA A 288 -0.95 -0.06 14.33
CA ALA A 288 -1.69 -1.21 14.85
C ALA A 288 -1.24 -2.53 14.22
N PHE A 289 -1.08 -2.58 12.90
CA PHE A 289 -0.63 -3.79 12.19
C PHE A 289 0.75 -4.29 12.65
N ALA A 290 1.65 -3.36 12.97
CA ALA A 290 3.02 -3.66 13.41
C ALA A 290 3.15 -3.98 14.92
N ASP A 291 2.02 -4.09 15.63
CA ASP A 291 1.94 -4.29 17.09
C ASP A 291 2.73 -3.23 17.88
N VAL A 292 2.72 -1.97 17.43
CA VAL A 292 3.41 -0.90 18.17
C VAL A 292 2.50 -0.39 19.27
N GLU A 293 2.98 -0.38 20.51
CA GLU A 293 2.22 0.19 21.61
C GLU A 293 2.31 1.72 21.61
N PRO A 294 1.19 2.45 21.78
CA PRO A 294 1.19 3.90 21.88
C PRO A 294 2.08 4.39 23.03
N PRO A 295 3.02 5.31 22.79
CA PRO A 295 3.86 5.87 23.84
C PRO A 295 3.06 6.83 24.72
N LYS A 296 3.30 6.89 26.02
CA LYS A 296 2.65 7.88 26.90
C LYS A 296 2.85 9.31 26.37
N PRO A 297 1.83 10.18 26.42
CA PRO A 297 0.51 10.00 27.04
C PRO A 297 -0.54 9.33 26.12
N LEU A 298 -0.12 8.83 24.96
CA LEU A 298 -1.00 8.27 23.95
C LEU A 298 -1.60 6.92 24.37
N THR A 299 -2.79 6.62 23.85
CA THR A 299 -3.49 5.32 24.03
C THR A 299 -4.23 4.93 22.75
N TRP A 300 -4.64 3.67 22.59
CA TRP A 300 -5.39 3.22 21.42
C TRP A 300 -6.69 4.02 21.16
N GLY A 301 -7.22 4.71 22.18
CA GLY A 301 -8.39 5.60 22.05
C GLY A 301 -8.11 6.96 21.41
N ILE A 302 -6.97 7.17 20.76
CA ILE A 302 -6.66 8.37 19.96
C ILE A 302 -7.27 8.29 18.57
N ILE A 303 -7.29 7.09 18.00
CA ILE A 303 -7.94 6.83 16.71
C ILE A 303 -9.39 6.46 17.04
N LYS A 304 -10.30 7.40 16.83
CA LYS A 304 -11.73 7.26 17.14
C LYS A 304 -12.57 7.71 15.96
#